data_AF-A0A3M9ZV56-F1
#
_entry.id   AF-A0A3M9ZV56-F1
#
_cell.length_a   1.000
_cell.length_b   1.000
_cell.length_c   1.000
_cell.angle_alpha   90.00
_cell.angle_beta   90.00
_cell.angle_gamma   90.00
#
_symmetry.space_group_name_H-M   'P 1'
#
loop_
_entity.id
_entity.type
_entity.pdbx_description
1 polymer ?
#
loop_
_entity_poly.entity_id
_entity_poly.type
_entity_poly.pdbx_seq_one_letter_code
_entity_poly.pdbx_strand_id
1 'polypeptide(L)'
;MALPMAGPGGYGDEYSERASSLEDYKVTCIRFVRDISVDYIAWVDRYALPAEEDARRREGITSVVGRADEWISRVARSIRGVDVVMNDAIQKMAEATAGRPFPIDVTVGGVRAYTRARPGPVEVRLRASGRGA
;
A
#
# COMPACT_ATOMS: atom_id res chain seq x y z
N MET A 1 32.20 15.98 -4.58
CA MET A 1 31.59 15.58 -5.86
C MET A 1 30.24 16.24 -5.96
N ALA A 2 29.98 17.01 -7.01
CA ALA A 2 28.72 17.72 -7.22
C ALA A 2 27.75 16.81 -8.00
N LEU A 3 26.48 16.76 -7.59
CA LEU A 3 25.41 16.10 -8.34
C LEU A 3 25.11 16.94 -9.61
N PRO A 4 25.00 16.32 -10.80
CA PRO A 4 24.64 17.06 -12.00
C PRO A 4 23.19 17.55 -11.92
N MET A 5 23.01 18.83 -12.25
CA MET A 5 21.75 19.56 -12.28
C MET A 5 20.78 18.94 -13.28
N ALA A 6 19.59 18.54 -12.83
CA ALA A 6 18.49 18.14 -13.70
C ALA A 6 18.01 19.35 -14.52
N GLY A 7 18.16 19.29 -15.84
CA GLY A 7 17.58 20.26 -16.77
C GLY A 7 16.06 20.08 -16.92
N PRO A 8 15.33 21.08 -17.43
CA PRO A 8 13.88 21.03 -17.57
C PRO A 8 13.53 20.34 -18.89
N GLY A 9 13.37 19.03 -18.86
CA GLY A 9 13.00 18.29 -20.06
C GLY A 9 12.73 16.83 -19.76
N GLY A 10 11.44 16.48 -19.79
CA GLY A 10 10.94 15.12 -19.96
C GLY A 10 11.45 14.09 -18.97
N TYR A 11 10.67 13.82 -17.92
CA TYR A 11 10.70 12.50 -17.28
C TYR A 11 10.22 11.49 -18.32
N GLY A 12 11.17 11.04 -19.15
CA GLY A 12 11.02 9.95 -20.07
C GLY A 12 10.52 8.74 -19.32
N ASP A 13 9.65 8.04 -20.01
CA ASP A 13 9.04 6.74 -19.76
C ASP A 13 10.03 5.58 -19.55
N GLU A 14 11.18 5.80 -18.90
CA GLU A 14 12.24 4.79 -18.70
C GLU A 14 11.79 3.59 -17.84
N TYR A 15 10.62 3.63 -17.21
CA TYR A 15 10.01 2.47 -16.54
C TYR A 15 9.12 1.62 -17.47
N SER A 16 8.79 2.12 -18.67
CA SER A 16 7.90 1.47 -19.64
C SER A 16 8.58 0.35 -20.44
N GLU A 17 9.91 0.22 -20.40
CA GLU A 17 10.64 -0.80 -21.18
C GLU A 17 10.43 -2.24 -20.68
N ARG A 18 9.75 -2.46 -19.55
CA ARG A 18 9.56 -3.80 -18.96
C ARG A 18 8.32 -4.56 -19.41
N ALA A 19 7.39 -3.93 -20.13
CA ALA A 19 6.17 -4.61 -20.55
C ALA A 19 5.74 -4.24 -21.97
N SER A 20 5.49 -5.26 -22.78
CA SER A 20 4.95 -5.17 -24.14
C SER A 20 3.51 -4.65 -24.19
N SER A 21 2.80 -4.64 -23.06
CA SER A 21 1.44 -4.13 -22.94
C SER A 21 1.09 -3.79 -21.48
N LEU A 22 0.03 -3.00 -21.27
CA LEU A 22 -0.51 -2.72 -19.94
C LEU A 22 -0.92 -4.00 -19.19
N GLU A 23 -1.47 -4.99 -19.90
CA GLU A 23 -1.91 -6.24 -19.26
C GLU A 23 -0.71 -7.10 -18.82
N ASP A 24 0.36 -7.16 -19.61
CA ASP A 24 1.60 -7.82 -19.19
C ASP A 24 2.20 -7.13 -17.96
N TYR A 25 2.13 -5.81 -17.92
CA TYR A 25 2.59 -5.02 -16.77
C TYR A 25 1.77 -5.34 -15.51
N LYS A 26 0.44 -5.38 -15.62
CA LYS A 26 -0.45 -5.75 -14.51
C LYS A 26 -0.13 -7.13 -13.97
N VAL A 27 0.04 -8.14 -14.84
CA VAL A 27 0.37 -9.52 -14.42
C VAL A 27 1.72 -9.55 -13.70
N THR A 28 2.71 -8.82 -14.22
CA THR A 28 4.05 -8.72 -13.62
C THR A 28 3.98 -8.09 -12.23
N CYS A 29 3.27 -6.97 -12.08
CA CYS A 29 3.11 -6.31 -10.78
C CYS A 29 2.32 -7.14 -9.77
N ILE A 30 1.27 -7.86 -10.21
CA ILE A 30 0.53 -8.81 -9.36
C ILE A 30 1.47 -9.89 -8.82
N ARG A 31 2.30 -10.50 -9.70
CA ARG A 31 3.29 -11.49 -9.28
C ARG A 31 4.29 -10.89 -8.30
N PHE A 32 4.84 -9.72 -8.61
CA PHE A 32 5.77 -9.03 -7.73
C PHE A 32 5.20 -8.76 -6.33
N VAL A 33 3.95 -8.28 -6.23
CA VAL A 33 3.29 -8.04 -4.94
C VAL A 33 3.12 -9.35 -4.15
N ARG A 34 2.79 -10.46 -4.82
CA ARG A 34 2.69 -11.77 -4.17
C ARG A 34 4.05 -12.27 -3.71
N ASP A 35 5.08 -12.14 -4.53
CA ASP A 35 6.43 -12.61 -4.21
C ASP A 35 7.00 -11.87 -3.00
N ILE A 36 6.93 -10.53 -2.98
CA ILE A 36 7.42 -9.74 -1.84
C ILE A 36 6.58 -9.96 -0.57
N SER A 37 5.32 -10.39 -0.69
CA SER A 37 4.50 -10.72 0.49
C SER A 37 5.06 -11.89 1.29
N VAL A 38 5.75 -12.84 0.63
CA VAL A 38 6.43 -13.96 1.30
C VAL A 38 7.56 -13.44 2.20
N ASP A 39 8.32 -12.45 1.73
CA ASP A 39 9.35 -11.81 2.54
C ASP A 39 8.74 -11.14 3.77
N TYR A 40 7.64 -10.39 3.61
CA TYR A 40 6.94 -9.76 4.74
C TYR A 40 6.43 -10.79 5.76
N ILE A 41 5.94 -11.94 5.32
CA ILE A 41 5.54 -13.04 6.20
C ILE A 41 6.76 -13.58 6.96
N ALA A 42 7.91 -13.76 6.29
CA ALA A 42 9.15 -14.19 6.93
C ALA A 42 9.66 -13.15 7.97
N TRP A 43 9.42 -11.86 7.73
CA TRP A 43 9.68 -10.82 8.73
C TRP A 43 8.79 -10.97 9.98
N VAL A 44 7.50 -11.34 9.81
CA VAL A 44 6.61 -11.63 10.94
C VAL A 44 7.12 -12.85 11.73
N ASP A 45 7.56 -13.92 11.06
CA ASP A 45 8.16 -15.09 11.72
C ASP A 45 9.31 -14.70 12.64
N ARG A 46 10.16 -13.76 12.20
CA ARG A 46 11.33 -13.30 12.95
C ARG A 46 10.99 -12.57 14.23
N TYR A 47 9.80 -11.97 14.34
CA TYR A 47 9.40 -11.26 15.55
C TYR A 47 8.97 -12.18 16.69
N ALA A 48 8.75 -13.49 16.44
CA ALA A 48 8.33 -14.47 17.44
C ALA A 48 7.15 -13.97 18.30
N LEU A 49 6.13 -13.43 17.64
CA LEU A 49 4.99 -12.78 18.28
C LEU A 49 4.03 -13.79 18.93
N PRO A 50 3.21 -13.35 19.90
CA PRO A 50 2.10 -14.15 20.38
C PRO A 50 1.17 -14.56 19.23
N ALA A 51 0.62 -15.77 19.30
CA ALA A 51 -0.16 -16.38 18.21
C ALA A 51 -1.30 -15.50 17.68
N GLU A 52 -1.96 -14.73 18.57
CA GLU A 52 -3.04 -13.82 18.17
C GLU A 52 -2.55 -12.64 17.32
N GLU A 53 -1.43 -12.02 17.71
CA GLU A 53 -0.85 -10.88 16.98
C GLU A 53 -0.21 -11.36 15.68
N ASP A 54 0.47 -12.52 15.70
CA ASP A 54 1.02 -13.17 14.51
C ASP A 54 -0.07 -13.43 13.46
N ALA A 55 -1.17 -14.09 13.85
CA ALA A 55 -2.29 -14.37 12.97
C ALA A 55 -2.87 -13.09 12.36
N ARG A 56 -3.03 -12.04 13.19
CA ARG A 56 -3.57 -10.74 12.75
C ARG A 56 -2.67 -10.04 11.73
N ARG A 57 -1.34 -10.12 11.89
CA ARG A 57 -0.38 -9.52 10.95
C ARG A 57 -0.37 -10.28 9.62
N ARG A 58 -0.40 -11.61 9.65
CA ARG A 58 -0.48 -12.45 8.44
C ARG A 58 -1.78 -12.24 7.67
N GLU A 59 -2.90 -12.15 8.37
CA GLU A 59 -4.19 -11.81 7.76
C GLU A 59 -4.14 -10.42 7.13
N GLY A 60 -3.53 -9.45 7.81
CA GLY A 60 -3.31 -8.09 7.28
C GLY A 60 -2.53 -8.09 5.97
N ILE A 61 -1.39 -8.78 5.91
CA ILE A 61 -0.57 -8.92 4.69
C ILE A 61 -1.38 -9.58 3.57
N THR A 62 -2.04 -10.70 3.87
CA THR A 62 -2.85 -11.45 2.89
C THR A 62 -4.00 -10.60 2.32
N SER A 63 -4.67 -9.83 3.17
CA SER A 63 -5.73 -8.89 2.78
C SER A 63 -5.23 -7.75 1.89
N VAL A 64 -4.02 -7.25 2.14
CA VAL A 64 -3.39 -6.23 1.28
C VAL A 64 -3.09 -6.80 -0.10
N VAL A 65 -2.49 -8.00 -0.18
CA VAL A 65 -2.20 -8.67 -1.46
C VAL A 65 -3.48 -8.89 -2.27
N GLY A 66 -4.53 -9.45 -1.66
CA GLY A 66 -5.80 -9.68 -2.36
C GLY A 66 -6.44 -8.41 -2.91
N ARG A 67 -6.38 -7.30 -2.15
CA ARG A 67 -6.88 -6.00 -2.61
C ARG A 67 -6.02 -5.42 -3.73
N ALA A 68 -4.70 -5.53 -3.62
CA ALA A 68 -3.78 -5.08 -4.66
C ALA A 68 -4.04 -5.82 -5.98
N ASP A 69 -4.21 -7.13 -5.93
CA ASP A 69 -4.54 -7.97 -7.09
C ASP A 69 -5.84 -7.50 -7.76
N GLU A 70 -6.89 -7.26 -6.98
CA GLU A 70 -8.16 -6.76 -7.50
C GLU A 70 -8.01 -5.37 -8.14
N TRP A 71 -7.29 -4.45 -7.48
CA TRP A 71 -7.16 -3.08 -7.94
C TRP A 71 -6.27 -2.98 -9.18
N ILE A 72 -5.16 -3.71 -9.23
CA ILE A 72 -4.29 -3.77 -10.41
C ILE A 72 -5.05 -4.35 -11.60
N SER A 73 -5.81 -5.43 -11.40
CA SER A 73 -6.53 -6.09 -12.49
C SER A 73 -7.74 -5.28 -13.00
N ARG A 74 -8.55 -4.71 -12.10
CA ARG A 74 -9.88 -4.14 -12.46
C ARG A 74 -9.93 -2.62 -12.48
N VAL A 75 -9.10 -1.95 -11.69
CA VAL A 75 -9.18 -0.49 -11.46
C VAL A 75 -8.10 0.25 -12.22
N ALA A 76 -6.86 -0.23 -12.19
CA ALA A 76 -5.75 0.45 -12.87
C ALA A 76 -5.92 0.44 -14.40
N ARG A 77 -6.01 1.64 -15.00
CA ARG A 77 -6.19 1.85 -16.45
C ARG A 77 -4.94 2.36 -17.17
N SER A 78 -3.84 2.54 -16.43
CA SER A 78 -2.56 3.01 -16.96
C SER A 78 -1.41 2.43 -16.17
N ILE A 79 -0.21 2.41 -16.74
CA ILE A 79 1.04 1.96 -16.07
C ILE A 79 1.22 2.71 -14.75
N ARG A 80 1.12 4.04 -14.77
CA ARG A 80 1.18 4.87 -13.57
C ARG A 80 0.12 4.48 -12.52
N GLY A 81 -1.09 4.12 -12.96
CA GLY A 81 -2.13 3.63 -12.06
C GLY A 81 -1.76 2.31 -11.40
N VAL A 82 -1.14 1.39 -12.15
CA VAL A 82 -0.59 0.13 -11.62
C VAL A 82 0.51 0.43 -10.60
N ASP A 83 1.44 1.36 -10.91
CA ASP A 83 2.53 1.74 -10.00
C ASP A 83 2.02 2.29 -8.67
N VAL A 84 0.99 3.13 -8.70
CA VAL A 84 0.37 3.68 -7.48
C VAL A 84 -0.19 2.56 -6.62
N VAL A 85 -0.93 1.63 -7.21
CA VAL A 85 -1.53 0.51 -6.47
C VAL A 85 -0.45 -0.43 -5.93
N MET A 86 0.58 -0.74 -6.73
CA MET A 86 1.70 -1.58 -6.33
C MET A 86 2.47 -0.97 -5.15
N ASN A 87 2.83 0.31 -5.23
CA ASN A 87 3.55 1.00 -4.17
C ASN A 87 2.72 1.12 -2.88
N ASP A 88 1.41 1.39 -3.01
CA ASP A 88 0.47 1.39 -1.88
C ASP A 88 0.39 0.01 -1.20
N ALA A 89 0.39 -1.08 -1.99
CA ALA A 89 0.41 -2.43 -1.46
C ALA A 89 1.68 -2.71 -0.65
N ILE A 90 2.87 -2.33 -1.16
CA ILE A 90 4.15 -2.49 -0.45
C ILE A 90 4.12 -1.76 0.89
N GLN A 91 3.69 -0.50 0.91
CA GLN A 91 3.61 0.29 2.15
C GLN A 91 2.65 -0.34 3.17
N LYS A 92 1.46 -0.75 2.73
CA LYS A 92 0.47 -1.37 3.62
C LYS A 92 0.90 -2.74 4.14
N MET A 93 1.64 -3.53 3.35
CA MET A 93 2.25 -4.77 3.85
C MET A 93 3.32 -4.48 4.91
N ALA A 94 4.14 -3.44 4.72
CA ALA A 94 5.11 -3.01 5.72
C ALA A 94 4.43 -2.58 7.03
N GLU A 95 3.33 -1.82 6.96
CA GLU A 95 2.51 -1.47 8.15
C GLU A 95 1.95 -2.70 8.85
N ALA A 96 1.38 -3.65 8.09
CA ALA A 96 0.83 -4.89 8.64
C ALA A 96 1.92 -5.74 9.33
N THR A 97 3.13 -5.75 8.75
CA THR A 97 4.28 -6.47 9.29
C THR A 97 4.80 -5.84 10.57
N ALA A 98 5.00 -4.51 10.59
CA ALA A 98 5.49 -3.79 11.76
C ALA A 98 4.46 -3.80 12.91
N GLY A 99 3.18 -3.91 12.57
CA GLY A 99 2.08 -3.72 13.50
C GLY A 99 1.79 -2.23 13.71
N ARG A 100 0.61 -1.94 14.29
CA ARG A 100 0.18 -0.56 14.57
C ARG A 100 0.42 -0.27 16.05
N PRO A 101 1.39 0.61 16.41
CA PRO A 101 1.68 0.91 17.82
C PRO A 101 0.48 1.55 18.53
N PHE A 102 -0.42 2.20 17.79
CA PHE A 102 -1.70 2.68 18.26
C PHE A 102 -2.75 2.60 17.14
N PRO A 103 -4.03 2.32 17.46
CA PRO A 103 -5.12 2.43 16.51
C PRO A 103 -5.30 3.88 16.09
N ILE A 104 -5.26 4.13 14.79
CA ILE A 104 -5.61 5.42 14.18
C ILE A 104 -6.98 5.28 13.55
N ASP A 105 -7.89 6.15 13.96
CA ASP A 105 -9.22 6.25 13.37
C ASP A 105 -9.44 7.60 12.72
N VAL A 106 -9.89 7.58 11.47
CA VAL A 106 -10.22 8.79 10.71
C VAL A 106 -11.69 8.72 10.35
N THR A 107 -12.46 9.67 10.88
CA THR A 107 -13.90 9.81 10.58
C THR A 107 -14.18 11.16 9.95
N VAL A 108 -15.03 11.18 8.92
CA VAL A 108 -15.58 12.41 8.36
C VAL A 108 -17.07 12.46 8.70
N GLY A 109 -17.50 13.45 9.47
CA GLY A 109 -18.89 13.54 9.95
C GLY A 109 -19.34 12.33 10.78
N GLY A 110 -18.42 11.64 11.47
CA GLY A 110 -18.71 10.44 12.26
C GLY A 110 -18.74 9.12 11.47
N VAL A 111 -18.46 9.15 10.16
CA VAL A 111 -18.46 7.95 9.31
C VAL A 111 -17.02 7.49 8.99
N ARG A 112 -16.77 6.19 9.15
CA ARG A 112 -15.52 5.48 8.80
C ARG A 112 -15.58 4.92 7.38
N ALA A 113 -15.54 5.76 6.34
CA ALA A 113 -15.50 5.31 4.95
C ALA A 113 -15.15 6.45 3.96
N TYR A 114 -14.93 6.09 2.69
CA TYR A 114 -15.03 7.02 1.57
C TYR A 114 -16.39 7.74 1.62
N THR A 115 -16.38 9.03 1.91
CA THR A 115 -17.58 9.86 1.99
C THR A 115 -17.53 10.98 0.97
N ARG A 116 -18.70 11.44 0.51
CA ARG A 116 -18.81 12.66 -0.31
C ARG A 116 -19.06 13.84 0.62
N ALA A 117 -18.08 14.73 0.70
CA ALA A 117 -18.27 16.03 1.34
C ALA A 117 -18.80 17.05 0.33
N ARG A 118 -19.60 18.01 0.80
CA ARG A 118 -19.96 19.19 -0.02
C ARG A 118 -18.69 20.00 -0.32
N PRO A 119 -18.63 20.76 -1.44
CA PRO A 119 -17.52 21.66 -1.71
C PRO A 119 -17.28 22.60 -0.52
N GLY A 120 -16.08 22.56 0.07
CA GLY A 120 -15.70 23.33 1.25
C GLY A 120 -14.68 22.59 2.13
N PRO A 121 -14.17 23.25 3.20
CA PRO A 121 -13.26 22.63 4.15
C PRO A 121 -13.92 21.41 4.83
N VAL A 122 -13.19 20.30 4.91
CA VAL A 122 -13.64 19.07 5.61
C VAL A 122 -12.94 19.00 6.95
N GLU A 123 -13.72 19.01 8.04
CA GLU A 123 -13.18 18.77 9.38
C GLU A 123 -12.80 17.30 9.53
N VAL A 124 -11.51 17.04 9.78
CA VAL A 124 -10.98 15.70 10.05
C VAL A 124 -10.61 15.62 11.52
N ARG A 125 -11.24 14.71 12.27
CA ARG A 125 -10.87 14.44 13.66
C ARG A 125 -10.00 13.19 13.74
N LEU A 126 -8.78 13.38 14.24
CA LEU A 126 -7.84 12.30 14.55
C LEU A 126 -7.95 11.95 16.04
N ARG A 127 -8.21 10.68 16.37
CA ARG A 127 -8.13 10.17 17.74
C ARG A 127 -7.12 9.02 17.77
N ALA A 128 -6.20 9.06 18.73
CA ALA A 128 -5.27 7.99 19.01
C ALA A 128 -5.39 7.62 20.49
N SER A 129 -5.42 6.32 20.80
CA SER A 129 -5.36 5.79 22.15
C SER A 129 -4.14 4.89 22.27
N GLY A 130 -3.31 5.12 23.30
CA GLY A 130 -2.24 4.18 23.64
C GLY A 130 -2.86 2.87 24.16
N ARG A 131 -2.22 1.72 23.91
CA ARG A 131 -2.52 0.52 24.70
C ARG A 131 -2.12 0.83 26.14
N GLY A 132 -3.09 0.79 27.06
CA GLY A 132 -2.81 0.88 28.49
C GLY A 132 -1.81 -0.21 28.89
N ALA A 133 -0.83 0.18 29.70
CA ALA A 133 0.02 -0.76 30.42
C ALA A 133 -0.80 -1.54 31.46
#